data_AF-A0A963RRK9-F1
#
_entry.id   AF-A0A963RRK9-F1
#
_cell.length_a   1.000
_cell.length_b   1.000
_cell.length_c   1.000
_cell.angle_alpha   90.00
_cell.angle_beta   90.00
_cell.angle_gamma   90.00
#
_symmetry.space_group_name_H-M   'P 1'
#
loop_
_entity.id
_entity.type
_entity.pdbx_description
1 polymer ?
#
loop_
_entity_poly.entity_id
_entity_poly.type
_entity_poly.pdbx_seq_one_letter_code
_entity_poly.pdbx_strand_id
1 'polypeptide(L)'
;QWMDGEGFSRFGALDPPALLEFQQWLRTRPLTGHPSQRAPGTVQRHVYLFAYFHRFRGELDDSVCFDPFAGHDQRQAAGYHEGLRRPWPYTPDTVAVALVQAAIDILTRDAPIVLRAWPTYRQAATGGRGAGHAHTGRATRALRSASAGIPDGDSPVRSVRELVLRTDLLYAACFVVISYLVGPRVSEILHLKAGCVQHRCADGASEPVTVIVGAIFKRQSGYHGRPHEWVAPPAAVQAVAVLEALSAGHRAVSGRDELWLRRWHGNGATEWHEVLPELLEIPSIARINIQLQRFGAWLGLTHQDRPWRLSTHQGRKTFARFAALRDRTCLFALAQQLGHRERAETDHGYAGSDYRLAQEIDAEILQQSVNAWEHMLATPGLGGRAGEEIMANRPRFRGKRMKEDLASYARLLVDAGLVLGICDWGFCVYREEHSACLGNVAGPNPARREPSTCARCKNFVVSQRHRPYWVEQVHRCERLLDEPALPRQTLRIVRARLDEARSLVRTIDSDGKERS
;
A
#
# COMPACT_ATOMS: atom_id res chain seq x y z
N GLN A 1 -38.65 9.02 4.87
CA GLN A 1 -38.28 10.38 5.34
C GLN A 1 -38.39 11.41 4.25
N TRP A 2 -37.52 11.43 3.24
CA TRP A 2 -37.68 12.39 2.12
C TRP A 2 -38.94 12.08 1.30
N MET A 3 -39.11 10.82 0.88
CA MET A 3 -40.32 10.35 0.17
C MET A 3 -41.60 10.70 0.93
N ASP A 4 -41.68 10.38 2.24
CA ASP A 4 -42.83 10.77 3.07
C ASP A 4 -43.06 12.29 3.11
N GLY A 5 -41.99 13.09 3.10
CA GLY A 5 -42.06 14.55 3.09
C GLY A 5 -42.57 15.14 1.76
N GLU A 6 -42.27 14.47 0.64
CA GLU A 6 -42.74 14.83 -0.70
C GLU A 6 -44.03 14.08 -1.11
N GLY A 7 -44.62 13.29 -0.20
CA GLY A 7 -45.88 12.56 -0.44
C GLY A 7 -45.74 11.27 -1.27
N PHE A 8 -44.52 10.77 -1.49
CA PHE A 8 -44.31 9.48 -2.16
C PHE A 8 -44.51 8.31 -1.18
N SER A 9 -45.41 7.39 -1.52
CA SER A 9 -45.70 6.19 -0.74
C SER A 9 -45.08 4.90 -1.30
N ARG A 10 -44.49 4.97 -2.51
CA ARG A 10 -43.90 3.83 -3.23
C ARG A 10 -42.69 4.28 -4.06
N PHE A 11 -41.69 3.40 -4.23
CA PHE A 11 -40.52 3.65 -5.07
C PHE A 11 -40.87 3.68 -6.56
N GLY A 12 -41.86 2.90 -7.00
CA GLY A 12 -42.35 2.93 -8.38
C GLY A 12 -43.05 4.22 -8.79
N ALA A 13 -43.40 5.08 -7.82
CA ALA A 13 -43.96 6.41 -8.08
C ALA A 13 -42.88 7.47 -8.33
N LEU A 14 -41.60 7.14 -8.14
CA LEU A 14 -40.49 8.06 -8.38
C LEU A 14 -40.20 8.17 -9.88
N ASP A 15 -39.83 9.36 -10.31
CA ASP A 15 -39.39 9.68 -11.66
C ASP A 15 -37.95 10.26 -11.65
N PRO A 16 -37.31 10.45 -12.82
CA PRO A 16 -35.96 11.01 -12.87
C PRO A 16 -35.80 12.39 -12.18
N PRO A 17 -36.74 13.35 -12.30
CA PRO A 17 -36.73 14.59 -11.52
C PRO A 17 -36.72 14.39 -10.00
N ALA A 18 -37.59 13.51 -9.47
CA ALA A 18 -37.66 13.19 -8.05
C ALA A 18 -36.30 12.68 -7.51
N LEU A 19 -35.54 11.94 -8.32
CA LEU A 19 -34.20 11.49 -7.95
C LEU A 19 -33.19 12.66 -7.81
N LEU A 20 -33.29 13.69 -8.66
CA LEU A 20 -32.44 14.89 -8.57
C LEU A 20 -32.79 15.74 -7.33
N GLU A 21 -34.08 15.85 -7.02
CA GLU A 21 -34.57 16.53 -5.82
C GLU A 21 -34.10 15.82 -4.55
N PHE A 22 -34.19 14.49 -4.51
CA PHE A 22 -33.63 13.68 -3.42
C PHE A 22 -32.12 13.91 -3.25
N GLN A 23 -31.36 13.99 -4.34
CA GLN A 23 -29.93 14.27 -4.30
C GLN A 23 -29.63 15.66 -3.72
N GLN A 24 -30.39 16.67 -4.12
CA GLN A 24 -30.26 18.03 -3.55
C GLN A 24 -30.61 18.03 -2.07
N TRP A 25 -31.72 17.41 -1.69
CA TRP A 25 -32.15 17.26 -0.29
C TRP A 25 -31.10 16.55 0.57
N LEU A 26 -30.46 15.51 0.04
CA LEU A 26 -29.36 14.82 0.73
C LEU A 26 -28.14 15.72 0.93
N ARG A 27 -27.82 16.60 -0.03
CA ARG A 27 -26.67 17.51 0.08
C ARG A 27 -26.90 18.62 1.10
N THR A 28 -28.12 19.12 1.20
CA THR A 28 -28.49 20.25 2.06
C THR A 28 -28.82 19.85 3.50
N ARG A 29 -29.12 18.58 3.77
CA ARG A 29 -29.44 18.11 5.13
C ARG A 29 -28.20 17.98 6.02
N PRO A 30 -28.09 18.74 7.13
CA PRO A 30 -26.98 18.60 8.08
C PRO A 30 -26.99 17.22 8.75
N LEU A 31 -25.81 16.70 9.08
CA LEU A 31 -25.69 15.58 10.01
C LEU A 31 -25.91 16.12 11.43
N THR A 32 -26.63 15.37 12.27
CA THR A 32 -26.78 15.70 13.69
C THR A 32 -25.39 15.88 14.32
N GLY A 33 -25.07 17.10 14.75
CA GLY A 33 -23.76 17.45 15.34
C GLY A 33 -22.66 17.91 14.35
N HIS A 34 -22.93 17.99 13.04
CA HIS A 34 -21.96 18.52 12.07
C HIS A 34 -22.63 19.50 11.07
N PRO A 35 -22.26 20.79 11.07
CA PRO A 35 -22.88 21.82 10.23
C PRO A 35 -22.45 21.78 8.75
N SER A 36 -21.59 20.85 8.35
CA SER A 36 -21.09 20.74 6.98
C SER A 36 -22.03 19.96 6.07
N GLN A 37 -22.10 20.37 4.80
CA GLN A 37 -22.77 19.63 3.73
C GLN A 37 -22.24 18.20 3.63
N ARG A 38 -23.11 17.25 3.25
CA ARG A 38 -22.72 15.84 3.12
C ARG A 38 -21.66 15.67 2.04
N ALA A 39 -20.61 14.90 2.35
CA ALA A 39 -19.58 14.57 1.38
C ALA A 39 -20.20 13.85 0.16
N PRO A 40 -19.77 14.14 -1.08
CA PRO A 40 -20.31 13.53 -2.30
C PRO A 40 -20.32 11.99 -2.29
N GLY A 41 -19.32 11.35 -1.67
CA GLY A 41 -19.27 9.89 -1.53
C GLY A 41 -20.37 9.31 -0.64
N THR A 42 -20.87 10.08 0.34
CA THR A 42 -22.01 9.68 1.17
C THR A 42 -23.32 9.78 0.37
N VAL A 43 -23.48 10.84 -0.43
CA VAL A 43 -24.62 11.00 -1.34
C VAL A 43 -24.64 9.86 -2.37
N GLN A 44 -23.48 9.54 -2.94
CA GLN A 44 -23.33 8.42 -3.88
C GLN A 44 -23.84 7.10 -3.31
N ARG A 45 -23.54 6.75 -2.05
CA ARG A 45 -24.02 5.50 -1.44
C ARG A 45 -25.54 5.42 -1.34
N HIS A 46 -26.21 6.54 -1.10
CA HIS A 46 -27.67 6.59 -1.02
C HIS A 46 -28.30 6.47 -2.41
N VAL A 47 -27.74 7.19 -3.39
CA VAL A 47 -28.22 7.13 -4.79
C VAL A 47 -27.96 5.75 -5.41
N TYR A 48 -26.90 5.07 -4.99
CA TYR A 48 -26.55 3.71 -5.46
C TYR A 48 -27.60 2.65 -5.09
N LEU A 49 -28.41 2.86 -4.05
CA LEU A 49 -29.51 1.95 -3.72
C LEU A 49 -30.58 1.90 -4.82
N PHE A 50 -30.84 3.01 -5.52
CA PHE A 50 -31.78 3.03 -6.66
C PHE A 50 -31.29 2.17 -7.83
N ALA A 51 -29.97 1.98 -7.97
CA ALA A 51 -29.40 1.02 -8.92
C ALA A 51 -29.85 -0.41 -8.62
N TYR A 52 -29.90 -0.78 -7.34
CA TYR A 52 -30.35 -2.10 -6.90
C TYR A 52 -31.85 -2.26 -7.08
N PHE A 53 -32.65 -1.26 -6.71
CA PHE A 53 -34.10 -1.30 -6.96
C PHE A 53 -34.36 -1.51 -8.46
N HIS A 54 -33.85 -0.64 -9.33
CA HIS A 54 -34.03 -0.80 -10.77
C HIS A 54 -33.57 -2.18 -11.29
N ARG A 55 -32.44 -2.69 -10.79
CA ARG A 55 -31.90 -4.00 -11.18
C ARG A 55 -32.82 -5.16 -10.80
N PHE A 56 -33.33 -5.16 -9.57
CA PHE A 56 -34.15 -6.23 -9.01
C PHE A 56 -35.65 -5.94 -9.12
N ARG A 57 -36.05 -5.00 -9.98
CA ARG A 57 -37.45 -4.59 -10.16
C ARG A 57 -38.42 -5.71 -10.55
N GLY A 58 -37.91 -6.80 -11.13
CA GLY A 58 -38.71 -8.00 -11.44
C GLY A 58 -38.89 -8.96 -10.26
N GLU A 59 -38.12 -8.77 -9.19
CA GLU A 59 -38.12 -9.58 -7.96
C GLU A 59 -38.67 -8.81 -6.76
N LEU A 60 -38.91 -7.49 -6.91
CA LEU A 60 -39.39 -6.60 -5.86
C LEU A 60 -40.81 -6.12 -6.18
N ASP A 61 -41.70 -6.17 -5.19
CA ASP A 61 -43.08 -5.69 -5.30
C ASP A 61 -43.17 -4.17 -5.54
N ASP A 62 -42.17 -3.42 -5.07
CA ASP A 62 -42.06 -1.98 -5.26
C ASP A 62 -40.61 -1.57 -5.60
N SER A 63 -40.44 -0.94 -6.76
CA SER A 63 -39.14 -0.54 -7.29
C SER A 63 -39.29 0.60 -8.30
N VAL A 64 -38.21 1.37 -8.51
CA VAL A 64 -38.14 2.36 -9.58
C VAL A 64 -38.27 1.72 -10.97
N CYS A 65 -39.01 2.39 -11.85
CA CYS A 65 -39.34 1.93 -13.21
C CYS A 65 -38.43 2.51 -14.31
N PHE A 66 -37.47 3.36 -13.94
CA PHE A 66 -36.55 4.02 -14.86
C PHE A 66 -35.10 3.70 -14.49
N ASP A 67 -34.19 3.76 -15.47
CA ASP A 67 -32.76 3.67 -15.19
C ASP A 67 -32.29 4.94 -14.48
N PRO A 68 -31.90 4.86 -13.19
CA PRO A 68 -31.50 6.03 -12.41
C PRO A 68 -30.20 6.71 -12.90
N PHE A 69 -29.50 6.11 -13.87
CA PHE A 69 -28.24 6.63 -14.39
C PHE A 69 -28.17 6.67 -15.93
N ALA A 70 -29.31 6.75 -16.61
CA ALA A 70 -29.38 6.77 -18.08
C ALA A 70 -28.38 7.76 -18.71
N GLY A 71 -27.27 7.24 -19.24
CA GLY A 71 -26.23 8.02 -19.91
C GLY A 71 -25.20 8.71 -19.00
N HIS A 72 -25.19 8.51 -17.68
CA HIS A 72 -24.21 9.10 -16.75
C HIS A 72 -23.54 8.04 -15.88
N ASP A 73 -22.25 8.23 -15.58
CA ASP A 73 -21.58 7.50 -14.49
C ASP A 73 -22.27 7.87 -13.16
N GLN A 74 -22.53 6.87 -12.31
CA GLN A 74 -23.06 7.01 -10.94
C GLN A 74 -22.41 8.14 -10.13
N ARG A 75 -21.15 8.46 -10.42
CA ARG A 75 -20.37 9.54 -9.80
C ARG A 75 -20.77 10.90 -10.35
N GLN A 76 -20.96 11.03 -11.67
CA GLN A 76 -21.44 12.26 -12.30
C GLN A 76 -22.83 12.61 -11.78
N ALA A 77 -23.72 11.62 -11.66
CA ALA A 77 -25.03 11.78 -11.02
C ALA A 77 -24.88 12.23 -9.54
N ALA A 78 -23.90 11.71 -8.79
CA ALA A 78 -23.62 12.14 -7.43
C ALA A 78 -22.93 13.53 -7.32
N GLY A 79 -22.64 14.22 -8.44
CA GLY A 79 -21.98 15.54 -8.48
C GLY A 79 -20.45 15.47 -8.40
N TYR A 80 -19.84 14.32 -8.68
CA TYR A 80 -18.39 14.24 -8.86
C TYR A 80 -17.99 14.73 -10.25
N HIS A 81 -17.21 15.81 -10.29
CA HIS A 81 -16.43 16.21 -11.46
C HIS A 81 -15.02 15.63 -11.40
N GLU A 82 -14.35 15.40 -12.53
CA GLU A 82 -12.99 14.82 -12.60
C GLU A 82 -11.97 15.57 -11.73
N GLY A 83 -12.13 16.89 -11.56
CA GLY A 83 -11.27 17.74 -10.71
C GLY A 83 -11.47 17.61 -9.19
N LEU A 84 -12.52 16.92 -8.71
CA LEU A 84 -12.76 16.71 -7.27
C LEU A 84 -12.10 15.42 -6.74
N ARG A 85 -11.46 14.63 -7.60
CA ARG A 85 -10.68 13.47 -7.17
C ARG A 85 -9.43 13.96 -6.44
N ARG A 86 -9.38 13.76 -5.12
CA ARG A 86 -8.12 13.53 -4.42
C ARG A 86 -7.88 12.02 -4.43
N PRO A 87 -6.98 11.48 -5.27
CA PRO A 87 -6.59 10.08 -5.19
C PRO A 87 -6.15 9.80 -3.75
N TRP A 88 -6.63 8.71 -3.14
CA TRP A 88 -6.07 8.28 -1.85
C TRP A 88 -4.56 8.13 -2.03
N PRO A 89 -3.73 8.87 -1.29
CA PRO A 89 -2.31 8.97 -1.58
C PRO A 89 -1.64 7.60 -1.36
N TYR A 90 -0.69 7.24 -2.22
CA TYR A 90 0.29 6.22 -1.86
C TYR A 90 1.15 6.73 -0.69
N THR A 91 1.83 5.85 0.02
CA THR A 91 2.81 6.27 1.03
C THR A 91 4.10 6.67 0.33
N PRO A 92 4.60 7.91 0.51
CA PRO A 92 5.88 8.34 -0.07
C PRO A 92 7.02 7.39 0.30
N ASP A 93 7.99 7.21 -0.59
CA ASP A 93 9.05 6.20 -0.43
C ASP A 93 9.84 6.39 0.88
N THR A 94 10.14 7.63 1.24
CA THR A 94 10.82 7.96 2.51
C THR A 94 10.07 7.48 3.74
N VAL A 95 8.73 7.48 3.68
CA VAL A 95 7.87 7.01 4.77
C VAL A 95 7.65 5.50 4.67
N ALA A 96 7.42 4.98 3.47
CA ALA A 96 7.10 3.57 3.24
C ALA A 96 8.26 2.66 3.63
N VAL A 97 9.50 3.01 3.24
CA VAL A 97 10.69 2.24 3.58
C VAL A 97 10.91 2.21 5.09
N ALA A 98 10.86 3.36 5.76
CA ALA A 98 11.00 3.46 7.21
C ALA A 98 9.91 2.68 7.96
N LEU A 99 8.65 2.79 7.50
CA LEU A 99 7.49 2.09 8.06
C LEU A 99 7.65 0.56 7.96
N VAL A 100 7.98 0.06 6.77
CA VAL A 100 8.11 -1.39 6.53
C VAL A 100 9.30 -1.96 7.30
N GLN A 101 10.44 -1.26 7.29
CA GLN A 101 11.62 -1.68 8.03
C GLN A 101 11.33 -1.78 9.54
N ALA A 102 10.74 -0.73 10.13
CA ALA A 102 10.38 -0.73 11.53
C ALA A 102 9.36 -1.83 11.88
N ALA A 103 8.38 -2.08 11.01
CA ALA A 103 7.41 -3.16 11.20
C ALA A 103 8.09 -4.54 11.20
N ILE A 104 9.02 -4.80 10.27
CA ILE A 104 9.79 -6.05 10.24
C ILE A 104 10.66 -6.20 11.49
N ASP A 105 11.31 -5.12 11.94
CA ASP A 105 12.14 -5.12 13.14
C ASP A 105 11.31 -5.43 14.40
N ILE A 106 10.12 -4.86 14.52
CA ILE A 106 9.18 -5.17 15.61
C ILE A 106 8.74 -6.64 15.58
N LEU A 107 8.41 -7.18 14.39
CA LEU A 107 8.05 -8.61 14.29
C LEU A 107 9.21 -9.54 14.63
N THR A 108 10.44 -9.13 14.33
CA THR A 108 11.64 -9.96 14.54
C THR A 108 12.16 -9.89 15.96
N ARG A 109 12.20 -8.70 16.55
CA ARG A 109 12.80 -8.48 17.87
C ARG A 109 11.77 -8.51 18.99
N ASP A 110 10.62 -7.86 18.81
CA ASP A 110 9.66 -7.67 19.90
C ASP A 110 8.65 -8.82 20.00
N ALA A 111 8.28 -9.46 18.89
CA ALA A 111 7.27 -10.52 18.91
C ALA A 111 7.63 -11.68 19.87
N PRO A 112 8.85 -12.25 19.87
CA PRO A 112 9.21 -13.31 20.81
C PRO A 112 9.10 -12.87 22.28
N ILE A 113 9.46 -11.62 22.58
CA ILE A 113 9.41 -11.06 23.94
C ILE A 113 7.96 -10.95 24.41
N VAL A 114 7.10 -10.38 23.57
CA VAL A 114 5.67 -10.20 23.89
C VAL A 114 4.97 -11.54 24.00
N LEU A 115 5.21 -12.48 23.06
CA LEU A 115 4.61 -13.81 23.06
C LEU A 115 5.00 -14.63 24.31
N ARG A 116 6.23 -14.49 24.82
CA ARG A 116 6.64 -15.12 26.10
C ARG A 116 5.96 -14.51 27.33
N ALA A 117 5.60 -13.23 27.29
CA ALA A 117 4.94 -12.56 28.42
C ALA A 117 3.44 -12.90 28.54
N TRP A 118 2.81 -13.34 27.44
CA TRP A 118 1.38 -13.61 27.38
C TRP A 118 0.88 -14.71 28.32
N PRO A 119 1.52 -15.89 28.43
CA PRO A 119 1.11 -16.93 29.37
C PRO A 119 1.09 -16.43 30.82
N THR A 120 2.12 -15.69 31.24
CA THR A 120 2.23 -15.08 32.58
C THR A 120 1.07 -14.11 32.84
N TYR A 121 0.75 -13.25 31.87
CA TYR A 121 -0.39 -12.35 31.98
C TYR A 121 -1.71 -13.12 32.12
N ARG A 122 -1.96 -14.11 31.25
CA ARG A 122 -3.22 -14.89 31.22
C ARG A 122 -3.46 -15.65 32.53
N GLN A 123 -2.42 -16.29 33.06
CA GLN A 123 -2.50 -17.01 34.34
C GLN A 123 -2.82 -16.05 35.50
N ALA A 124 -2.18 -14.89 35.54
CA ALA A 124 -2.41 -13.91 36.60
C ALA A 124 -3.76 -13.17 36.48
N ALA A 125 -4.29 -13.03 35.26
CA ALA A 125 -5.57 -12.37 34.98
C ALA A 125 -6.78 -13.25 35.34
N THR A 126 -6.68 -14.57 35.13
CA THR A 126 -7.78 -15.53 35.39
C THR A 126 -7.94 -15.90 36.88
N GLY A 127 -6.89 -15.76 37.69
CA GLY A 127 -6.81 -16.32 39.04
C GLY A 127 -7.41 -15.51 40.19
N GLY A 128 -8.31 -14.53 40.00
CA GLY A 128 -8.86 -13.83 41.18
C GLY A 128 -10.20 -13.13 41.02
N ARG A 129 -11.12 -13.46 41.94
CA ARG A 129 -12.37 -12.74 42.20
C ARG A 129 -12.05 -11.33 42.73
N GLY A 130 -12.47 -10.28 42.04
CA GLY A 130 -12.32 -8.89 42.48
C GLY A 130 -12.44 -7.86 41.36
N ALA A 131 -12.91 -6.65 41.69
CA ALA A 131 -13.18 -5.55 40.76
C ALA A 131 -11.98 -5.17 39.86
N GLY A 132 -12.28 -4.59 38.70
CA GLY A 132 -11.41 -4.46 37.51
C GLY A 132 -10.00 -3.85 37.66
N HIS A 133 -9.59 -3.27 38.79
CA HIS A 133 -8.20 -2.81 38.99
C HIS A 133 -7.30 -3.83 39.69
N ALA A 134 -7.87 -4.81 40.39
CA ALA A 134 -7.11 -5.82 41.13
C ALA A 134 -6.36 -6.80 40.22
N HIS A 135 -6.90 -7.12 39.04
CA HIS A 135 -6.26 -8.03 38.08
C HIS A 135 -5.00 -7.40 37.44
N THR A 136 -5.05 -6.12 37.08
CA THR A 136 -3.90 -5.41 36.47
C THR A 136 -2.71 -5.34 37.41
N GLY A 137 -2.96 -5.11 38.71
CA GLY A 137 -1.93 -5.12 39.73
C GLY A 137 -1.29 -6.49 39.91
N ARG A 138 -2.10 -7.57 39.98
CA ARG A 138 -1.61 -8.95 40.07
C ARG A 138 -0.79 -9.34 38.85
N ALA A 139 -1.30 -9.09 37.65
CA ALA A 139 -0.62 -9.41 36.40
C ALA A 139 0.68 -8.61 36.23
N THR A 140 0.71 -7.34 36.64
CA THR A 140 1.95 -6.54 36.64
C THR A 140 3.00 -7.13 37.59
N ARG A 141 2.60 -7.57 38.79
CA ARG A 141 3.54 -8.26 39.71
C ARG A 141 4.06 -9.55 39.11
N ALA A 142 3.20 -10.38 38.54
CA ALA A 142 3.60 -11.62 37.88
C ALA A 142 4.58 -11.39 36.72
N LEU A 143 4.33 -10.38 35.88
CA LEU A 143 5.23 -9.99 34.79
C LEU A 143 6.60 -9.50 35.30
N ARG A 144 6.63 -8.72 36.39
CA ARG A 144 7.89 -8.30 37.02
C ARG A 144 8.67 -9.48 37.58
N SER A 145 8.00 -10.39 38.28
CA SER A 145 8.63 -11.60 38.82
C SER A 145 9.17 -12.49 37.71
N ALA A 146 8.41 -12.70 36.63
CA ALA A 146 8.86 -13.49 35.47
C ALA A 146 10.01 -12.83 34.70
N SER A 147 10.14 -11.50 34.81
CA SER A 147 11.22 -10.73 34.19
C SER A 147 12.40 -10.48 35.12
N ALA A 148 12.37 -11.01 36.36
CA ALA A 148 13.45 -10.83 37.31
C ALA A 148 14.71 -11.56 36.82
N GLY A 149 15.83 -10.83 36.76
CA GLY A 149 17.11 -11.37 36.25
C GLY A 149 17.29 -11.33 34.73
N ILE A 150 16.27 -10.90 33.96
CA ILE A 150 16.44 -10.62 32.53
C ILE A 150 17.11 -9.24 32.36
N PRO A 151 18.24 -9.14 31.64
CA PRO A 151 18.91 -7.87 31.36
C PRO A 151 17.98 -6.83 30.72
N ASP A 152 18.18 -5.54 31.04
CA ASP A 152 17.40 -4.45 30.42
C ASP A 152 17.58 -4.37 28.90
N GLY A 153 18.75 -4.78 28.40
CA GLY A 153 19.03 -4.86 26.96
C GLY A 153 18.10 -5.81 26.20
N ASP A 154 17.57 -6.84 26.87
CA ASP A 154 16.60 -7.79 26.30
C ASP A 154 15.16 -7.28 26.36
N SER A 155 14.96 -6.07 26.89
CA SER A 155 13.70 -5.33 26.87
C SER A 155 12.48 -6.15 27.35
N PRO A 156 12.54 -6.83 28.52
CA PRO A 156 11.45 -7.71 28.96
C PRO A 156 10.20 -6.92 29.33
N VAL A 157 9.03 -7.56 29.21
CA VAL A 157 7.74 -6.92 29.54
C VAL A 157 7.49 -6.94 31.04
N ARG A 158 7.48 -5.77 31.68
CA ARG A 158 7.40 -5.62 33.15
C ARG A 158 6.06 -5.10 33.65
N SER A 159 5.13 -4.79 32.75
CA SER A 159 3.81 -4.29 33.15
C SER A 159 2.73 -4.64 32.15
N VAL A 160 1.48 -4.66 32.60
CA VAL A 160 0.32 -4.80 31.71
C VAL A 160 0.27 -3.65 30.70
N ARG A 161 0.59 -2.41 31.11
CA ARG A 161 0.60 -1.25 30.21
C ARG A 161 1.57 -1.44 29.04
N GLU A 162 2.76 -1.96 29.32
CA GLU A 162 3.76 -2.27 28.31
C GLU A 162 3.32 -3.41 27.41
N LEU A 163 2.73 -4.48 27.98
CA LEU A 163 2.16 -5.58 27.20
C LEU A 163 1.05 -5.08 26.27
N VAL A 164 0.19 -4.17 26.73
CA VAL A 164 -0.86 -3.53 25.92
C VAL A 164 -0.26 -2.79 24.74
N LEU A 165 0.68 -1.90 25.00
CA LEU A 165 1.31 -1.08 23.97
C LEU A 165 1.99 -1.97 22.92
N ARG A 166 2.89 -2.86 23.36
CA ARG A 166 3.67 -3.71 22.44
C ARG A 166 2.80 -4.68 21.65
N THR A 167 1.72 -5.19 22.24
CA THR A 167 0.73 -5.98 21.50
C THR A 167 0.03 -5.14 20.42
N ASP A 168 -0.39 -3.91 20.73
CA ASP A 168 -1.04 -3.03 19.75
C ASP A 168 -0.08 -2.69 18.58
N LEU A 169 1.20 -2.44 18.90
CA LEU A 169 2.27 -2.27 17.90
C LEU A 169 2.48 -3.53 17.05
N LEU A 170 2.46 -4.72 17.64
CA LEU A 170 2.60 -5.98 16.89
C LEU A 170 1.46 -6.20 15.90
N TYR A 171 0.21 -5.95 16.29
CA TYR A 171 -0.91 -6.04 15.36
C TYR A 171 -0.78 -5.02 14.22
N ALA A 172 -0.36 -3.79 14.53
CA ALA A 172 -0.10 -2.77 13.52
C ALA A 172 1.02 -3.19 12.55
N ALA A 173 2.13 -3.72 13.09
CA ALA A 173 3.25 -4.23 12.32
C ALA A 173 2.85 -5.40 11.42
N CYS A 174 2.06 -6.35 11.93
CA CYS A 174 1.50 -7.44 11.13
C CYS A 174 0.65 -6.91 9.96
N PHE A 175 -0.24 -5.94 10.23
CA PHE A 175 -1.06 -5.32 9.18
C PHE A 175 -0.19 -4.66 8.11
N VAL A 176 0.80 -3.87 8.53
CA VAL A 176 1.71 -3.13 7.65
C VAL A 176 2.48 -4.09 6.77
N VAL A 177 3.14 -5.10 7.34
CA VAL A 177 3.94 -6.06 6.58
C VAL A 177 3.10 -6.79 5.55
N ILE A 178 1.93 -7.31 5.92
CA ILE A 178 1.04 -7.99 4.98
C ILE A 178 0.54 -7.01 3.91
N SER A 179 0.07 -5.83 4.30
CA SER A 179 -0.51 -4.86 3.36
C SER A 179 0.51 -4.29 2.36
N TYR A 180 1.74 -4.03 2.79
CA TYR A 180 2.79 -3.38 1.97
C TYR A 180 3.67 -4.37 1.21
N LEU A 181 3.81 -5.62 1.66
CA LEU A 181 4.64 -6.62 0.98
C LEU A 181 3.85 -7.64 0.15
N VAL A 182 2.54 -7.76 0.38
CA VAL A 182 1.69 -8.74 -0.31
C VAL A 182 0.60 -8.05 -1.15
N GLY A 183 0.13 -6.88 -0.72
CA GLY A 183 -0.91 -6.10 -1.40
C GLY A 183 -2.39 -6.50 -1.23
N PRO A 184 -2.83 -7.33 -0.25
CA PRO A 184 -4.26 -7.57 -0.04
C PRO A 184 -4.98 -6.33 0.48
N ARG A 185 -6.29 -6.26 0.23
CA ARG A 185 -7.19 -5.25 0.80
C ARG A 185 -7.37 -5.50 2.30
N VAL A 186 -7.71 -4.46 3.04
CA VAL A 186 -8.03 -4.58 4.49
C VAL A 186 -9.04 -5.68 4.78
N SER A 187 -10.11 -5.80 3.99
CA SER A 187 -11.09 -6.89 4.17
C SER A 187 -10.48 -8.27 3.96
N GLU A 188 -9.55 -8.42 3.02
CA GLU A 188 -8.87 -9.69 2.74
C GLU A 188 -7.93 -10.05 3.89
N ILE A 189 -7.16 -9.08 4.41
CA ILE A 189 -6.27 -9.25 5.56
C ILE A 189 -7.06 -9.67 6.80
N LEU A 190 -8.14 -8.96 7.11
CA LEU A 190 -8.91 -9.15 8.34
C LEU A 190 -9.67 -10.48 8.40
N HIS A 191 -9.87 -11.16 7.27
CA HIS A 191 -10.52 -12.47 7.19
C HIS A 191 -9.55 -13.63 6.97
N LEU A 192 -8.23 -13.39 7.06
CA LEU A 192 -7.25 -14.48 7.07
C LEU A 192 -7.53 -15.42 8.24
N LYS A 193 -7.39 -16.72 7.99
CA LYS A 193 -7.59 -17.79 8.97
C LYS A 193 -6.27 -18.46 9.34
N ALA A 194 -6.23 -19.14 10.48
CA ALA A 194 -5.09 -19.96 10.86
C ALA A 194 -4.84 -21.08 9.84
N GLY A 195 -3.57 -21.39 9.61
CA GLY A 195 -3.12 -22.31 8.57
C GLY A 195 -3.20 -21.71 7.15
N CYS A 196 -3.31 -20.39 7.01
CA CYS A 196 -3.38 -19.76 5.69
C CYS A 196 -2.06 -19.75 4.92
N VAL A 197 -0.92 -19.91 5.59
CA VAL A 197 0.37 -20.06 4.91
C VAL A 197 0.51 -21.48 4.39
N GLN A 198 0.78 -21.61 3.11
CA GLN A 198 0.95 -22.90 2.45
C GLN A 198 2.13 -22.87 1.48
N HIS A 199 2.71 -24.04 1.22
CA HIS A 199 3.78 -24.22 0.25
C HIS A 199 3.22 -24.83 -1.03
N ARG A 200 3.60 -24.27 -2.18
CA ARG A 200 3.23 -24.73 -3.51
C ARG A 200 4.48 -25.23 -4.21
N CYS A 201 4.51 -26.52 -4.53
CA CYS A 201 5.52 -27.06 -5.44
C CYS A 201 4.99 -26.86 -6.87
N ALA A 202 5.78 -26.22 -7.72
CA ALA A 202 5.52 -26.21 -9.16
C ALA A 202 6.33 -27.34 -9.80
N ASP A 203 5.74 -28.05 -10.76
CA ASP A 203 6.45 -29.07 -11.54
C ASP A 203 7.67 -28.42 -12.24
N GLY A 204 8.87 -28.88 -11.88
CA GLY A 204 10.13 -28.37 -12.43
C GLY A 204 10.77 -27.19 -11.67
N ALA A 205 10.17 -26.68 -10.59
CA ALA A 205 10.80 -25.68 -9.72
C ALA A 205 11.62 -26.35 -8.61
N SER A 206 12.88 -25.91 -8.42
CA SER A 206 13.78 -26.45 -7.39
C SER A 206 13.39 -26.07 -5.96
N GLU A 207 12.57 -25.03 -5.77
CA GLU A 207 12.14 -24.55 -4.45
C GLU A 207 10.63 -24.28 -4.42
N PRO A 208 9.92 -24.65 -3.35
CA PRO A 208 8.49 -24.40 -3.22
C PRO A 208 8.20 -22.91 -3.01
N VAL A 209 7.18 -22.39 -3.72
CA VAL A 209 6.68 -21.03 -3.55
C VAL A 209 5.78 -20.98 -2.32
N THR A 210 6.03 -20.04 -1.42
CA THR A 210 5.18 -19.84 -0.23
C THR A 210 4.05 -18.87 -0.55
N VAL A 211 2.82 -19.25 -0.23
CA VAL A 211 1.61 -18.47 -0.48
C VAL A 211 0.81 -18.27 0.80
N ILE A 212 0.07 -17.16 0.87
CA ILE A 212 -1.01 -16.94 1.83
C ILE A 212 -2.32 -17.20 1.11
N VAL A 213 -3.14 -18.09 1.66
CA VAL A 213 -4.46 -18.46 1.13
C VAL A 213 -5.55 -17.74 1.91
N GLY A 214 -6.48 -17.10 1.22
CA GLY A 214 -7.63 -16.46 1.84
C GLY A 214 -8.76 -16.25 0.86
N ALA A 215 -9.54 -15.19 1.06
CA ALA A 215 -10.69 -14.89 0.22
C ALA A 215 -10.77 -13.42 -0.17
N ILE A 216 -11.23 -13.16 -1.40
CA ILE A 216 -11.53 -11.84 -1.93
C ILE A 216 -13.04 -11.60 -1.92
N PHE A 217 -13.47 -10.55 -1.22
CA PHE A 217 -14.89 -10.25 -0.99
C PHE A 217 -15.47 -9.20 -1.96
N LYS A 218 -14.62 -8.39 -2.61
CA LYS A 218 -15.11 -7.29 -3.45
C LYS A 218 -15.81 -7.85 -4.69
N ARG A 219 -17.09 -7.46 -4.91
CA ARG A 219 -17.94 -7.81 -6.08
C ARG A 219 -18.36 -9.27 -6.18
N GLN A 220 -18.35 -10.01 -5.07
CA GLN A 220 -18.92 -11.35 -5.03
C GLN A 220 -20.37 -11.29 -4.56
N SER A 221 -21.25 -12.03 -5.22
CA SER A 221 -22.64 -12.22 -4.77
C SER A 221 -22.73 -13.11 -3.53
N GLY A 222 -21.72 -13.95 -3.27
CA GLY A 222 -21.65 -14.84 -2.12
C GLY A 222 -21.06 -14.20 -0.87
N TYR A 223 -21.66 -14.49 0.29
CA TYR A 223 -21.25 -14.01 1.62
C TYR A 223 -19.81 -14.40 2.01
N HIS A 224 -19.27 -15.49 1.44
CA HIS A 224 -17.99 -16.08 1.84
C HIS A 224 -16.77 -15.60 1.04
N GLY A 225 -16.94 -14.76 0.00
CA GLY A 225 -15.85 -14.35 -0.88
C GLY A 225 -15.32 -15.47 -1.79
N ARG A 226 -14.44 -15.13 -2.74
CA ARG A 226 -13.78 -16.11 -3.63
C ARG A 226 -12.41 -16.50 -3.07
N PRO A 227 -12.06 -17.79 -3.02
CA PRO A 227 -10.70 -18.22 -2.68
C PRO A 227 -9.65 -17.51 -3.53
N HIS A 228 -8.55 -17.11 -2.91
CA HIS A 228 -7.43 -16.44 -3.57
C HIS A 228 -6.13 -16.74 -2.85
N GLU A 229 -5.04 -16.78 -3.61
CA GLU A 229 -3.70 -17.02 -3.11
C GLU A 229 -2.79 -15.84 -3.44
N TRP A 230 -2.01 -15.42 -2.46
CA TRP A 230 -1.00 -14.38 -2.62
C TRP A 230 0.38 -14.97 -2.42
N VAL A 231 1.31 -14.74 -3.34
CA VAL A 231 2.72 -15.06 -3.11
C VAL A 231 3.23 -14.22 -1.94
N ALA A 232 3.88 -14.87 -0.98
CA ALA A 232 4.21 -14.25 0.30
C ALA A 232 5.72 -14.33 0.60
N PRO A 233 6.39 -13.19 0.85
CA PRO A 233 7.79 -13.19 1.27
C PRO A 233 7.93 -13.64 2.74
N PRO A 234 9.14 -14.04 3.20
CA PRO A 234 9.37 -14.54 4.55
C PRO A 234 8.86 -13.61 5.67
N ALA A 235 9.00 -12.29 5.51
CA ALA A 235 8.50 -11.32 6.47
C ALA A 235 6.96 -11.38 6.62
N ALA A 236 6.22 -11.60 5.53
CA ALA A 236 4.76 -11.76 5.58
C ALA A 236 4.36 -13.09 6.22
N VAL A 237 5.13 -14.16 5.99
CA VAL A 237 4.94 -15.46 6.67
C VAL A 237 5.13 -15.30 8.18
N GLN A 238 6.17 -14.59 8.60
CA GLN A 238 6.40 -14.28 10.02
C GLN A 238 5.27 -13.44 10.61
N ALA A 239 4.75 -12.44 9.88
CA ALA A 239 3.59 -11.66 10.31
C ALA A 239 2.35 -12.55 10.56
N VAL A 240 2.09 -13.51 9.67
CA VAL A 240 1.01 -14.49 9.85
C VAL A 240 1.27 -15.36 11.08
N ALA A 241 2.47 -15.89 11.27
CA ALA A 241 2.81 -16.72 12.43
C ALA A 241 2.63 -15.95 13.76
N VAL A 242 2.99 -14.66 13.79
CA VAL A 242 2.76 -13.79 14.95
C VAL A 242 1.25 -13.59 15.18
N LEU A 243 0.45 -13.36 14.14
CA LEU A 243 -1.00 -13.27 14.26
C LEU A 243 -1.64 -14.59 14.73
N GLU A 244 -1.15 -15.73 14.28
CA GLU A 244 -1.61 -17.06 14.72
C GLU A 244 -1.37 -17.27 16.21
N ALA A 245 -0.18 -16.89 16.69
CA ALA A 245 0.20 -16.96 18.10
C ALA A 245 -0.60 -15.97 18.96
N LEU A 246 -0.75 -14.73 18.49
CA LEU A 246 -1.54 -13.71 19.18
C LEU A 246 -3.01 -14.12 19.27
N SER A 247 -3.62 -14.62 18.19
CA SER A 247 -5.05 -14.96 18.15
C SER A 247 -5.39 -16.31 18.79
N ALA A 248 -4.39 -17.18 19.06
CA ALA A 248 -4.59 -18.58 19.41
C ALA A 248 -5.63 -18.82 20.51
N GLY A 249 -5.55 -18.08 21.62
CA GLY A 249 -6.52 -18.26 22.71
C GLY A 249 -7.90 -17.65 22.45
N HIS A 250 -8.03 -16.58 21.64
CA HIS A 250 -9.35 -16.10 21.20
C HIS A 250 -10.01 -17.13 20.26
N ARG A 251 -9.23 -17.74 19.37
CA ARG A 251 -9.68 -18.83 18.48
C ARG A 251 -10.13 -20.06 19.28
N ALA A 252 -9.32 -20.47 20.27
CA ALA A 252 -9.67 -21.59 21.14
C ALA A 252 -10.96 -21.37 21.94
N VAL A 253 -11.22 -20.14 22.41
CA VAL A 253 -12.45 -19.81 23.16
C VAL A 253 -13.67 -19.74 22.24
N SER A 254 -13.54 -19.13 21.06
CA SER A 254 -14.67 -18.91 20.15
C SER A 254 -14.97 -20.08 19.20
N GLY A 255 -14.06 -21.03 19.04
CA GLY A 255 -14.14 -22.09 18.02
C GLY A 255 -14.00 -21.56 16.58
N ARG A 256 -13.56 -20.31 16.42
CA ARG A 256 -13.42 -19.64 15.13
C ARG A 256 -11.95 -19.58 14.71
N ASP A 257 -11.69 -19.57 13.41
CA ASP A 257 -10.33 -19.68 12.86
C ASP A 257 -9.71 -18.34 12.43
N GLU A 258 -10.42 -17.21 12.50
CA GLU A 258 -9.89 -15.94 12.00
C GLU A 258 -8.73 -15.40 12.86
N LEU A 259 -7.68 -14.92 12.18
CA LEU A 259 -6.47 -14.40 12.81
C LEU A 259 -6.68 -13.04 13.47
N TRP A 260 -7.71 -12.30 13.03
CA TRP A 260 -8.04 -10.98 13.54
C TRP A 260 -9.21 -11.02 14.53
N LEU A 261 -9.45 -12.14 15.21
CA LEU A 261 -10.41 -12.16 16.31
C LEU A 261 -9.90 -11.34 17.49
N ARG A 262 -10.62 -10.26 17.79
CA ARG A 262 -10.28 -9.30 18.85
C ARG A 262 -11.51 -9.04 19.70
N ARG A 263 -11.31 -8.73 20.97
CA ARG A 263 -12.41 -8.31 21.84
C ARG A 263 -12.97 -6.96 21.40
N TRP A 264 -14.30 -6.83 21.39
CA TRP A 264 -15.01 -5.57 21.26
C TRP A 264 -14.67 -4.66 22.45
N HIS A 265 -14.46 -3.36 22.19
CA HIS A 265 -14.07 -2.38 23.22
C HIS A 265 -12.87 -2.81 24.11
N GLY A 266 -11.79 -3.28 23.50
CA GLY A 266 -10.51 -3.57 24.16
C GLY A 266 -9.33 -3.19 23.27
N ASN A 267 -8.13 -3.07 23.84
CA ASN A 267 -6.90 -2.87 23.07
C ASN A 267 -5.73 -3.66 23.68
N GLY A 268 -4.93 -4.30 22.83
CA GLY A 268 -3.73 -5.01 23.25
C GLY A 268 -4.02 -6.08 24.31
N ALA A 269 -3.32 -6.01 25.45
CA ALA A 269 -3.45 -6.98 26.55
C ALA A 269 -4.84 -7.02 27.18
N THR A 270 -5.57 -5.89 27.21
CA THR A 270 -6.86 -5.83 27.89
C THR A 270 -7.97 -6.60 27.16
N GLU A 271 -7.73 -7.00 25.91
CA GLU A 271 -8.67 -7.83 25.16
C GLU A 271 -8.76 -9.26 25.68
N TRP A 272 -7.81 -9.65 26.53
CA TRP A 272 -7.70 -10.99 27.09
C TRP A 272 -8.25 -11.08 28.51
N HIS A 273 -8.83 -9.99 29.01
CA HIS A 273 -9.60 -9.96 30.22
C HIS A 273 -11.04 -10.40 29.90
N GLU A 274 -11.56 -11.41 30.62
CA GLU A 274 -12.93 -11.92 30.46
C GLU A 274 -13.24 -12.26 28.99
N VAL A 275 -12.45 -13.16 28.41
CA VAL A 275 -12.63 -13.61 27.03
C VAL A 275 -13.89 -14.47 26.95
N LEU A 276 -14.96 -13.88 26.43
CA LEU A 276 -16.21 -14.57 26.12
C LEU A 276 -16.38 -14.62 24.59
N PRO A 277 -16.84 -15.75 24.02
CA PRO A 277 -17.04 -15.89 22.57
C PRO A 277 -17.86 -14.76 21.95
N GLU A 278 -18.90 -14.29 22.63
CA GLU A 278 -19.85 -13.28 22.16
C GLU A 278 -19.23 -11.88 22.07
N LEU A 279 -18.11 -11.65 22.76
CA LEU A 279 -17.39 -10.38 22.76
C LEU A 279 -16.29 -10.32 21.68
N LEU A 280 -16.06 -11.39 20.93
CA LEU A 280 -15.00 -11.48 19.93
C LEU A 280 -15.54 -11.16 18.53
N GLU A 281 -14.90 -10.18 17.88
CA GLU A 281 -15.26 -9.69 16.55
C GLU A 281 -14.03 -9.60 15.64
N ILE A 282 -14.28 -9.49 14.33
CA ILE A 282 -13.29 -8.99 13.38
C ILE A 282 -13.32 -7.46 13.47
N PRO A 283 -12.19 -6.77 13.75
CA PRO A 283 -12.11 -5.33 13.85
C PRO A 283 -12.70 -4.59 12.64
N SER A 284 -13.41 -3.50 12.90
CA SER A 284 -13.80 -2.58 11.83
C SER A 284 -12.60 -1.90 11.19
N ILE A 285 -12.74 -1.49 9.92
CA ILE A 285 -11.71 -0.68 9.21
C ILE A 285 -11.37 0.60 9.99
N ALA A 286 -12.35 1.19 10.68
CA ALA A 286 -12.13 2.37 11.52
C ALA A 286 -11.17 2.08 12.68
N ARG A 287 -11.33 0.94 13.36
CA ARG A 287 -10.43 0.49 14.43
C ARG A 287 -9.01 0.27 13.90
N ILE A 288 -8.86 -0.36 12.74
CA ILE A 288 -7.55 -0.54 12.10
C ILE A 288 -6.92 0.80 11.73
N ASN A 289 -7.68 1.74 11.16
CA ASN A 289 -7.15 3.07 10.85
C ASN A 289 -6.67 3.78 12.13
N ILE A 290 -7.39 3.71 13.25
CA ILE A 290 -6.96 4.28 14.53
C ILE A 290 -5.65 3.65 15.00
N GLN A 291 -5.53 2.32 14.91
CA GLN A 291 -4.31 1.60 15.26
C GLN A 291 -3.13 2.04 14.37
N LEU A 292 -3.33 2.17 13.06
CA LEU A 292 -2.31 2.67 12.14
C LEU A 292 -1.90 4.11 12.43
N GLN A 293 -2.83 4.99 12.82
CA GLN A 293 -2.48 6.36 13.24
C GLN A 293 -1.58 6.35 14.48
N ARG A 294 -1.91 5.53 15.48
CA ARG A 294 -1.08 5.37 16.70
C ARG A 294 0.30 4.82 16.35
N PHE A 295 0.36 3.84 15.45
CA PHE A 295 1.61 3.24 15.00
C PHE A 295 2.50 4.26 14.28
N GLY A 296 1.94 5.01 13.32
CA GLY A 296 2.67 6.06 12.62
C GLY A 296 3.17 7.18 13.55
N ALA A 297 2.36 7.56 14.55
CA ALA A 297 2.76 8.53 15.56
C ALA A 297 3.88 7.99 16.47
N TRP A 298 3.81 6.72 16.88
CA TRP A 298 4.83 6.06 17.69
C TRP A 298 6.18 6.00 16.96
N LEU A 299 6.15 5.73 15.64
CA LEU A 299 7.32 5.74 14.77
C LEU A 299 7.82 7.15 14.40
N GLY A 300 7.08 8.21 14.75
CA GLY A 300 7.44 9.58 14.37
C GLY A 300 7.46 9.82 12.85
N LEU A 301 6.59 9.14 12.09
CA LEU A 301 6.62 9.23 10.62
C LEU A 301 6.20 10.63 10.14
N THR A 302 7.07 11.27 9.37
CA THR A 302 6.84 12.58 8.76
C THR A 302 7.14 12.59 7.27
N HIS A 303 6.47 13.48 6.54
CA HIS A 303 6.78 13.80 5.15
C HIS A 303 6.60 15.29 4.94
N GLN A 304 7.63 15.96 4.40
CA GLN A 304 7.64 17.43 4.24
C GLN A 304 7.32 18.14 5.56
N ASP A 305 8.01 17.73 6.63
CA ASP A 305 7.87 18.28 8.00
C ASP A 305 6.47 18.19 8.61
N ARG A 306 5.61 17.32 8.07
CA ARG A 306 4.25 17.08 8.58
C ARG A 306 4.07 15.62 8.99
N PRO A 307 3.37 15.33 10.10
CA PRO A 307 3.03 13.97 10.49
C PRO A 307 2.27 13.24 9.37
N TRP A 308 2.75 12.05 9.01
CA TRP A 308 2.11 11.24 7.97
C TRP A 308 0.95 10.43 8.55
N ARG A 309 -0.23 10.57 7.94
CA ARG A 309 -1.43 9.83 8.35
C ARG A 309 -1.58 8.54 7.54
N LEU A 310 -1.37 7.41 8.21
CA LEU A 310 -1.52 6.07 7.62
C LEU A 310 -2.98 5.66 7.44
N SER A 311 -3.32 5.02 6.32
CA SER A 311 -4.63 4.40 6.19
C SER A 311 -4.53 3.03 5.55
N THR A 312 -5.53 2.21 5.81
CA THR A 312 -5.68 0.84 5.30
C THR A 312 -5.59 0.70 3.78
N HIS A 313 -5.84 1.79 3.03
CA HIS A 313 -5.75 1.79 1.56
C HIS A 313 -4.34 2.06 1.03
N GLN A 314 -3.43 2.62 1.84
CA GLN A 314 -2.12 3.04 1.38
C GLN A 314 -1.19 1.86 1.09
N GLY A 315 -1.24 0.78 1.88
CA GLY A 315 -0.34 -0.37 1.72
C GLY A 315 -0.47 -1.03 0.36
N ARG A 316 -1.69 -1.46 -0.01
CA ARG A 316 -1.95 -2.04 -1.34
C ARG A 316 -1.55 -1.11 -2.50
N LYS A 317 -1.82 0.19 -2.39
CA LYS A 317 -1.42 1.16 -3.43
C LYS A 317 0.09 1.29 -3.54
N THR A 318 0.77 1.33 -2.40
CA THR A 318 2.22 1.44 -2.32
C THR A 318 2.88 0.17 -2.86
N PHE A 319 2.36 -1.01 -2.51
CA PHE A 319 2.76 -2.29 -3.10
C PHE A 319 2.63 -2.30 -4.62
N ALA A 320 1.44 -1.94 -5.14
CA ALA A 320 1.21 -1.89 -6.59
C ALA A 320 2.15 -0.91 -7.30
N ARG A 321 2.39 0.27 -6.70
CA ARG A 321 3.36 1.25 -7.21
C ARG A 321 4.78 0.67 -7.21
N PHE A 322 5.24 0.05 -6.13
CA PHE A 322 6.58 -0.53 -6.09
C PHE A 322 6.76 -1.68 -7.10
N ALA A 323 5.77 -2.56 -7.22
CA ALA A 323 5.79 -3.64 -8.19
C ALA A 323 5.84 -3.10 -9.63
N ALA A 324 4.95 -2.16 -9.96
CA ALA A 324 4.90 -1.54 -11.28
C ALA A 324 6.16 -0.73 -11.63
N LEU A 325 6.81 -0.11 -10.63
CA LEU A 325 8.06 0.64 -10.83
C LEU A 325 9.26 -0.27 -11.07
N ARG A 326 9.28 -1.43 -10.42
CA ARG A 326 10.39 -2.38 -10.53
C ARG A 326 10.33 -3.17 -11.84
N ASP A 327 9.13 -3.61 -12.23
CA ASP A 327 8.93 -4.41 -13.43
C ASP A 327 7.58 -4.13 -14.10
N ARG A 328 7.63 -3.43 -15.24
CA ARG A 328 6.43 -3.09 -16.03
C ARG A 328 5.90 -4.25 -16.86
N THR A 329 6.69 -5.30 -17.07
CA THR A 329 6.23 -6.51 -17.77
C THR A 329 5.40 -7.41 -16.85
N CYS A 330 5.58 -7.26 -15.53
CA CYS A 330 4.85 -8.00 -14.50
C CYS A 330 3.43 -7.46 -14.20
N LEU A 331 2.87 -6.56 -15.01
CA LEU A 331 1.51 -6.02 -14.74
C LEU A 331 0.43 -7.10 -14.68
N PHE A 332 0.57 -8.16 -15.49
CA PHE A 332 -0.32 -9.31 -15.45
C PHE A 332 -0.16 -10.11 -14.15
N ALA A 333 1.07 -10.43 -13.75
CA ALA A 333 1.35 -11.10 -12.48
C ALA A 333 0.90 -10.26 -11.27
N LEU A 334 1.06 -8.93 -11.35
CA LEU A 334 0.56 -7.99 -10.35
C LEU A 334 -0.97 -8.01 -10.30
N ALA A 335 -1.65 -8.01 -11.45
CA ALA A 335 -3.11 -8.12 -11.52
C ALA A 335 -3.60 -9.43 -10.88
N GLN A 336 -2.93 -10.56 -11.17
CA GLN A 336 -3.21 -11.86 -10.57
C GLN A 336 -2.97 -11.85 -9.06
N GLN A 337 -1.81 -11.38 -8.59
CA GLN A 337 -1.49 -11.20 -7.16
C GLN A 337 -2.56 -10.37 -6.45
N LEU A 338 -3.09 -9.34 -7.10
CA LEU A 338 -4.11 -8.45 -6.57
C LEU A 338 -5.55 -8.98 -6.77
N GLY A 339 -5.71 -10.12 -7.43
CA GLY A 339 -6.99 -10.80 -7.66
C GLY A 339 -7.92 -10.15 -8.68
N HIS A 340 -7.36 -9.48 -9.69
CA HIS A 340 -8.08 -8.91 -10.82
C HIS A 340 -8.32 -9.99 -11.91
N ARG A 341 -9.47 -9.97 -12.61
CA ARG A 341 -9.88 -11.04 -13.55
C ARG A 341 -9.00 -11.06 -14.81
N GLU A 342 -8.81 -12.24 -15.39
CA GLU A 342 -8.38 -12.39 -16.79
C GLU A 342 -9.51 -12.01 -17.76
N ARG A 343 -9.13 -11.53 -18.95
CA ARG A 343 -10.05 -11.11 -20.03
C ARG A 343 -11.01 -12.22 -20.49
N ALA A 344 -10.66 -13.49 -20.30
CA ALA A 344 -11.35 -14.64 -20.91
C ALA A 344 -12.74 -14.95 -20.32
N GLU A 345 -13.11 -14.45 -19.13
CA GLU A 345 -14.43 -14.71 -18.53
C GLU A 345 -15.42 -13.54 -18.63
N THR A 346 -15.07 -12.47 -19.32
CA THR A 346 -15.87 -11.23 -19.31
C THR A 346 -16.51 -10.91 -20.66
N ASP A 347 -16.94 -11.93 -21.40
CA ASP A 347 -17.58 -11.72 -22.71
C ASP A 347 -19.09 -11.42 -22.65
N HIS A 348 -19.70 -11.33 -21.47
CA HIS A 348 -21.06 -10.81 -21.35
C HIS A 348 -21.23 -9.92 -20.11
N GLY A 349 -21.03 -8.61 -20.28
CA GLY A 349 -21.85 -7.60 -19.59
C GLY A 349 -21.35 -6.94 -18.30
N TYR A 350 -20.05 -6.91 -17.96
CA TYR A 350 -19.61 -6.24 -16.72
C TYR A 350 -18.30 -5.45 -16.84
N ALA A 351 -18.34 -4.30 -17.52
CA ALA A 351 -17.31 -3.27 -17.45
C ALA A 351 -17.45 -2.43 -16.16
N GLY A 352 -16.39 -2.30 -15.34
CA GLY A 352 -16.42 -1.24 -14.32
C GLY A 352 -15.46 -1.25 -13.12
N SER A 353 -14.48 -2.16 -12.95
CA SER A 353 -13.35 -1.83 -12.03
C SER A 353 -12.00 -2.37 -12.41
N ASP A 354 -11.91 -3.41 -13.23
CA ASP A 354 -10.59 -3.89 -13.63
C ASP A 354 -9.91 -2.88 -14.56
N TYR A 355 -10.70 -2.09 -15.30
CA TYR A 355 -10.24 -0.87 -15.96
C TYR A 355 -9.71 0.18 -14.98
N ARG A 356 -10.22 0.30 -13.75
CA ARG A 356 -9.82 1.39 -12.83
C ARG A 356 -8.43 1.21 -12.23
N LEU A 357 -7.99 -0.02 -11.91
CA LEU A 357 -6.64 -0.19 -11.37
C LEU A 357 -5.61 -0.18 -12.49
N ALA A 358 -5.90 -0.80 -13.65
CA ALA A 358 -5.09 -0.64 -14.84
C ALA A 358 -4.98 0.85 -15.18
N GLN A 359 -6.08 1.60 -15.28
CA GLN A 359 -6.05 3.06 -15.44
C GLN A 359 -5.35 3.80 -14.30
N GLU A 360 -5.48 3.39 -13.03
CA GLU A 360 -4.79 4.08 -11.91
C GLU A 360 -3.28 3.80 -11.95
N ILE A 361 -2.86 2.60 -12.37
CA ILE A 361 -1.46 2.22 -12.58
C ILE A 361 -0.92 2.91 -13.84
N ASP A 362 -1.63 2.84 -14.96
CA ASP A 362 -1.29 3.48 -16.22
C ASP A 362 -1.27 5.01 -16.07
N ALA A 363 -2.21 5.60 -15.33
CA ALA A 363 -2.20 7.03 -15.02
C ALA A 363 -1.06 7.40 -14.08
N GLU A 364 -0.69 6.56 -13.11
CA GLU A 364 0.48 6.80 -12.26
C GLU A 364 1.79 6.63 -13.05
N ILE A 365 1.89 5.63 -13.92
CA ILE A 365 3.03 5.41 -14.82
C ILE A 365 3.13 6.60 -15.79
N LEU A 366 2.03 7.01 -16.41
CA LEU A 366 1.94 8.18 -17.27
C LEU A 366 2.36 9.43 -16.52
N GLN A 367 1.80 9.68 -15.33
CA GLN A 367 2.14 10.85 -14.53
C GLN A 367 3.60 10.84 -14.09
N GLN A 368 4.18 9.69 -13.77
CA GLN A 368 5.59 9.59 -13.42
C GLN A 368 6.51 9.75 -14.63
N SER A 369 6.14 9.20 -15.79
CA SER A 369 6.85 9.43 -17.05
C SER A 369 6.79 10.91 -17.44
N VAL A 370 5.64 11.56 -17.28
CA VAL A 370 5.47 13.01 -17.47
C VAL A 370 6.36 13.76 -16.49
N ASN A 371 6.29 13.49 -15.18
CA ASN A 371 7.14 14.15 -14.18
C ASN A 371 8.64 13.95 -14.43
N ALA A 372 9.04 12.77 -14.92
CA ALA A 372 10.43 12.48 -15.28
C ALA A 372 10.87 13.26 -16.52
N TRP A 373 10.03 13.34 -17.56
CA TRP A 373 10.25 14.20 -18.71
C TRP A 373 10.30 15.68 -18.32
N GLU A 374 9.33 16.15 -17.53
CA GLU A 374 9.32 17.52 -17.01
C GLU A 374 10.62 17.86 -16.27
N HIS A 375 11.07 16.95 -15.39
CA HIS A 375 12.34 17.11 -14.67
C HIS A 375 13.52 17.16 -15.65
N MET A 376 13.61 16.24 -16.61
CA MET A 376 14.71 16.21 -17.59
C MET A 376 14.72 17.46 -18.51
N LEU A 377 13.55 17.96 -18.88
CA LEU A 377 13.41 19.15 -19.72
C LEU A 377 13.71 20.44 -18.93
N ALA A 378 13.35 20.49 -17.65
CA ALA A 378 13.53 21.66 -16.80
C ALA A 378 14.92 21.75 -16.16
N THR A 379 15.59 20.62 -15.92
CA THR A 379 16.87 20.62 -15.20
C THR A 379 17.98 21.27 -16.03
N PRO A 380 18.89 22.06 -15.44
CA PRO A 380 19.91 22.78 -16.20
C PRO A 380 20.82 21.88 -17.04
N GLY A 381 21.19 20.71 -16.51
CA GLY A 381 22.08 19.75 -17.16
C GLY A 381 21.67 18.31 -16.90
N LEU A 382 21.99 17.46 -17.87
CA LEU A 382 21.77 16.02 -17.83
C LEU A 382 23.05 15.32 -18.23
N GLY A 383 23.49 14.41 -17.37
CA GLY A 383 24.58 13.50 -17.68
C GLY A 383 24.09 12.22 -18.36
N GLY A 384 25.04 11.43 -18.85
CA GLY A 384 24.77 10.18 -19.55
C GLY A 384 24.44 10.40 -21.02
N ARG A 385 24.63 9.36 -21.84
CA ARG A 385 24.58 9.50 -23.31
C ARG A 385 23.23 9.95 -23.85
N ALA A 386 22.13 9.46 -23.29
CA ALA A 386 20.81 9.96 -23.67
C ALA A 386 20.54 11.36 -23.10
N GLY A 387 21.19 11.73 -21.99
CA GLY A 387 21.12 13.06 -21.40
C GLY A 387 21.73 14.11 -22.31
N GLU A 388 22.91 13.83 -22.86
CA GLU A 388 23.58 14.66 -23.86
C GLU A 388 22.70 14.87 -25.11
N GLU A 389 22.07 13.81 -25.62
CA GLU A 389 21.13 13.89 -26.75
C GLU A 389 19.91 14.75 -26.42
N ILE A 390 19.31 14.59 -25.24
CA ILE A 390 18.18 15.42 -24.79
C ILE A 390 18.61 16.89 -24.66
N MET A 391 19.78 17.16 -24.07
CA MET A 391 20.31 18.51 -23.88
C MET A 391 20.54 19.24 -25.21
N ALA A 392 20.99 18.52 -26.23
CA ALA A 392 21.18 19.07 -27.57
C ALA A 392 19.85 19.37 -28.29
N ASN A 393 18.82 18.56 -28.07
CA ASN A 393 17.58 18.61 -28.86
C ASN A 393 16.36 19.19 -28.12
N ARG A 394 16.45 19.48 -26.82
CA ARG A 394 15.30 19.92 -26.04
C ARG A 394 14.80 21.31 -26.48
N PRO A 395 13.48 21.53 -26.54
CA PRO A 395 12.92 22.85 -26.81
C PRO A 395 13.28 23.85 -25.72
N ARG A 396 13.51 25.12 -26.12
CA ARG A 396 13.71 26.23 -25.17
C ARG A 396 12.37 26.90 -24.88
N PHE A 397 11.76 26.54 -23.75
CA PHE A 397 10.53 27.18 -23.28
C PHE A 397 10.81 28.59 -22.74
N ARG A 398 10.01 29.61 -23.12
CA ARG A 398 10.14 31.01 -22.67
C ARG A 398 8.75 31.62 -22.38
N GLY A 399 8.66 32.50 -21.39
CA GLY A 399 7.45 33.29 -21.12
C GLY A 399 6.60 32.82 -19.93
N LYS A 400 5.46 33.48 -19.71
CA LYS A 400 4.61 33.30 -18.50
C LYS A 400 3.95 31.90 -18.40
N ARG A 401 3.83 31.15 -19.49
CA ARG A 401 3.23 29.79 -19.55
C ARG A 401 4.24 28.64 -19.59
N MET A 402 5.52 28.92 -19.32
CA MET A 402 6.62 27.94 -19.39
C MET A 402 6.31 26.59 -18.72
N LYS A 403 5.67 26.60 -17.55
CA LYS A 403 5.35 25.37 -16.80
C LYS A 403 4.26 24.54 -17.47
N GLU A 404 3.27 25.19 -18.08
CA GLU A 404 2.15 24.54 -18.80
C GLU A 404 2.63 23.98 -20.14
N ASP A 405 3.49 24.72 -20.84
CA ASP A 405 4.09 24.30 -22.11
C ASP A 405 5.01 23.08 -21.92
N LEU A 406 5.81 23.08 -20.84
CA LEU A 406 6.71 21.99 -20.48
C LEU A 406 5.94 20.72 -20.08
N ALA A 407 4.88 20.86 -19.28
CA ALA A 407 3.99 19.75 -18.93
C ALA A 407 3.27 19.15 -20.15
N SER A 408 2.84 20.00 -21.08
CA SER A 408 2.17 19.58 -22.31
C SER A 408 3.12 18.84 -23.24
N TYR A 409 4.36 19.33 -23.39
CA TYR A 409 5.38 18.67 -24.19
C TYR A 409 5.83 17.34 -23.57
N ALA A 410 5.96 17.27 -22.25
CA ALA A 410 6.26 16.03 -21.54
C ALA A 410 5.17 14.95 -21.77
N ARG A 411 3.88 15.34 -21.80
CA ARG A 411 2.78 14.43 -22.15
C ARG A 411 2.87 13.95 -23.59
N LEU A 412 3.13 14.85 -24.53
CA LEU A 412 3.29 14.52 -25.95
C LEU A 412 4.39 13.47 -26.17
N LEU A 413 5.52 13.57 -25.45
CA LEU A 413 6.59 12.57 -25.53
C LEU A 413 6.14 11.19 -25.04
N VAL A 414 5.32 11.11 -23.99
CA VAL A 414 4.79 9.82 -23.51
C VAL A 414 3.74 9.27 -24.47
N ASP A 415 2.84 10.12 -24.98
CA ASP A 415 1.80 9.74 -25.94
C ASP A 415 2.39 9.26 -27.28
N ALA A 416 3.57 9.78 -27.65
CA ALA A 416 4.36 9.30 -28.80
C ALA A 416 5.01 7.92 -28.58
N GLY A 417 4.80 7.29 -27.43
CA GLY A 417 5.27 5.93 -27.13
C GLY A 417 6.68 5.85 -26.56
N LEU A 418 7.28 6.96 -26.12
CA LEU A 418 8.61 6.92 -25.49
C LEU A 418 8.54 6.27 -24.10
N VAL A 419 9.01 5.04 -24.00
CA VAL A 419 9.05 4.28 -22.75
C VAL A 419 10.18 4.79 -21.86
N LEU A 420 9.84 5.25 -20.65
CA LEU A 420 10.83 5.72 -19.67
C LEU A 420 11.02 4.76 -18.52
N GLY A 421 12.17 4.08 -18.41
CA GLY A 421 12.53 3.41 -17.17
C GLY A 421 12.98 4.41 -16.11
N ILE A 422 12.33 4.44 -14.94
CA ILE A 422 12.75 5.31 -13.82
C ILE A 422 13.44 4.44 -12.77
N CYS A 423 14.59 4.88 -12.24
CA CYS A 423 15.36 4.21 -11.18
C CYS A 423 16.02 5.24 -10.27
N ASP A 424 16.41 4.82 -9.07
CA ASP A 424 17.11 5.68 -8.10
C ASP A 424 18.48 6.15 -8.61
N TRP A 425 19.10 5.38 -9.51
CA TRP A 425 20.40 5.67 -10.10
C TRP A 425 20.33 6.44 -11.42
N GLY A 426 19.15 6.55 -12.05
CA GLY A 426 18.99 7.28 -13.31
C GLY A 426 17.71 6.97 -14.08
N PHE A 427 17.48 7.72 -15.15
CA PHE A 427 16.42 7.47 -16.12
C PHE A 427 16.94 6.64 -17.31
N CYS A 428 16.04 5.87 -17.90
CA CYS A 428 16.26 5.09 -19.11
C CYS A 428 15.26 5.57 -20.17
N VAL A 429 15.71 6.36 -21.13
CA VAL A 429 14.92 6.73 -22.32
C VAL A 429 14.99 5.54 -23.27
N TYR A 430 14.10 4.58 -23.09
CA TYR A 430 14.28 3.25 -23.64
C TYR A 430 14.08 3.25 -25.16
N ARG A 431 15.12 2.80 -25.85
CA ARG A 431 15.11 2.38 -27.25
C ARG A 431 15.68 0.96 -27.31
N GLU A 432 14.99 0.04 -27.96
CA GLU A 432 15.33 -1.39 -27.96
C GLU A 432 16.73 -1.61 -28.53
N GLU A 433 17.05 -0.95 -29.64
CA GLU A 433 18.33 -0.99 -30.35
C GLU A 433 19.53 -0.53 -29.52
N HIS A 434 19.28 0.20 -28.44
CA HIS A 434 20.29 0.78 -27.56
C HIS A 434 20.38 0.05 -26.20
N SER A 435 19.58 -1.00 -26.01
CA SER A 435 19.44 -1.68 -24.73
C SER A 435 20.65 -2.53 -24.35
N ALA A 436 21.45 -2.03 -23.40
CA ALA A 436 22.53 -2.82 -22.79
C ALA A 436 22.02 -3.95 -21.88
N CYS A 437 20.78 -3.85 -21.38
CA CYS A 437 20.19 -4.87 -20.50
C CYS A 437 19.49 -6.01 -21.26
N LEU A 438 19.54 -6.03 -22.60
CA LEU A 438 18.79 -6.99 -23.42
C LEU A 438 17.27 -6.89 -23.18
N GLY A 439 16.75 -5.65 -23.16
CA GLY A 439 15.31 -5.40 -23.22
C GLY A 439 14.72 -5.79 -24.58
N ASN A 440 13.40 -5.80 -24.65
CA ASN A 440 12.64 -6.13 -25.86
C ASN A 440 11.53 -5.10 -26.10
N VAL A 441 10.65 -5.37 -27.06
CA VAL A 441 9.45 -4.57 -27.38
C VAL A 441 8.57 -4.19 -26.18
N ALA A 442 8.59 -4.94 -25.08
CA ALA A 442 7.85 -4.62 -23.86
C ALA A 442 8.58 -3.63 -22.93
N GLY A 443 9.86 -3.35 -23.18
CA GLY A 443 10.68 -2.39 -22.44
C GLY A 443 12.03 -2.95 -21.98
N PRO A 444 12.74 -2.20 -21.11
CA PRO A 444 14.04 -2.63 -20.58
C PRO A 444 13.90 -3.89 -19.72
N ASN A 445 14.83 -4.84 -19.87
CA ASN A 445 14.86 -6.08 -19.09
C ASN A 445 15.13 -5.80 -17.59
N PRO A 446 14.17 -6.07 -16.69
CA PRO A 446 14.27 -5.75 -15.27
C PRO A 446 15.36 -6.53 -14.55
N ALA A 447 15.57 -7.81 -14.90
CA ALA A 447 16.53 -8.69 -14.25
C ALA A 447 17.99 -8.27 -14.51
N ARG A 448 18.24 -7.63 -15.66
CA ARG A 448 19.58 -7.17 -16.08
C ARG A 448 19.78 -5.66 -15.93
N ARG A 449 18.76 -4.95 -15.42
CA ARG A 449 18.80 -3.50 -15.21
C ARG A 449 19.48 -3.19 -13.88
N GLU A 450 20.80 -3.31 -13.86
CA GLU A 450 21.64 -2.95 -12.72
C GLU A 450 22.43 -1.65 -12.96
N PRO A 451 22.89 -0.96 -11.90
CA PRO A 451 23.54 0.36 -12.01
C PRO A 451 24.70 0.39 -13.00
N SER A 452 25.59 -0.61 -12.96
CA SER A 452 26.76 -0.65 -13.86
C SER A 452 26.42 -0.92 -15.32
N THR A 453 25.40 -1.75 -15.56
CA THR A 453 24.87 -1.94 -16.92
C THR A 453 24.20 -0.66 -17.42
N CYS A 454 23.41 0.00 -16.58
CA CYS A 454 22.74 1.25 -16.93
C CYS A 454 23.73 2.39 -17.18
N ALA A 455 24.74 2.59 -16.32
CA ALA A 455 25.76 3.62 -16.49
C ALA A 455 26.46 3.55 -17.86
N ARG A 456 26.57 2.34 -18.41
CA ARG A 456 27.16 2.04 -19.72
C ARG A 456 26.14 1.81 -20.82
N CYS A 457 24.87 2.12 -20.60
CA CYS A 457 23.84 2.04 -21.62
C CYS A 457 23.78 3.33 -22.47
N LYS A 458 23.35 3.23 -23.72
CA LYS A 458 23.08 4.43 -24.56
C LYS A 458 21.80 5.14 -24.14
N ASN A 459 20.84 4.41 -23.59
CA ASN A 459 19.55 4.95 -23.11
C ASN A 459 19.61 5.71 -21.77
N PHE A 460 20.79 5.80 -21.16
CA PHE A 460 20.93 6.25 -19.78
C PHE A 460 21.04 7.77 -19.64
N VAL A 461 20.28 8.31 -18.68
CA VAL A 461 20.26 9.71 -18.29
C VAL A 461 20.43 9.82 -16.78
N VAL A 462 21.28 10.75 -16.34
CA VAL A 462 21.47 11.07 -14.92
C VAL A 462 21.32 12.58 -14.70
N SER A 463 20.95 12.99 -13.49
CA SER A 463 20.74 14.39 -13.13
C SER A 463 21.04 14.59 -11.65
N GLN A 464 21.00 15.83 -11.18
CA GLN A 464 21.19 16.17 -9.76
C GLN A 464 20.31 15.34 -8.80
N ARG A 465 19.10 14.95 -9.24
CA ARG A 465 18.18 14.12 -8.44
C ARG A 465 18.77 12.76 -8.05
N HIS A 466 19.65 12.19 -8.89
CA HIS A 466 20.23 10.86 -8.66
C HIS A 466 21.57 10.93 -7.91
N ARG A 467 22.09 12.14 -7.64
CA ARG A 467 23.36 12.33 -6.93
C ARG A 467 23.43 11.57 -5.60
N PRO A 468 22.40 11.61 -4.71
CA PRO A 468 22.48 10.94 -3.42
C PRO A 468 22.76 9.43 -3.54
N TYR A 469 22.17 8.77 -4.55
CA TYR A 469 22.42 7.36 -4.82
C TYR A 469 23.89 7.09 -5.15
N TRP A 470 24.48 7.87 -6.06
CA TRP A 470 25.86 7.65 -6.50
C TRP A 470 26.89 7.99 -5.43
N VAL A 471 26.63 9.00 -4.59
CA VAL A 471 27.45 9.30 -3.41
C VAL A 471 27.42 8.14 -2.40
N GLU A 472 26.23 7.57 -2.14
CA GLU A 472 26.11 6.40 -1.28
C GLU A 472 26.86 5.19 -1.87
N GLN A 473 26.84 4.99 -3.19
CA GLN A 473 27.65 3.95 -3.83
C GLN A 473 29.16 4.17 -3.66
N VAL A 474 29.63 5.43 -3.71
CA VAL A 474 31.03 5.77 -3.41
C VAL A 474 31.37 5.36 -1.98
N HIS A 475 30.60 5.80 -0.99
CA HIS A 475 30.84 5.47 0.42
C HIS A 475 30.77 3.97 0.70
N ARG A 476 29.82 3.26 0.09
CA ARG A 476 29.71 1.81 0.20
C ARG A 476 30.95 1.11 -0.36
N CYS A 477 31.45 1.54 -1.51
CA CYS A 477 32.65 0.95 -2.10
C CYS A 477 33.91 1.28 -1.29
N GLU A 478 34.03 2.50 -0.76
CA GLU A 478 35.14 2.89 0.12
C GLU A 478 35.18 2.03 1.38
N ARG A 479 34.05 1.90 2.09
CA ARG A 479 33.92 1.00 3.24
C ARG A 479 34.31 -0.44 2.92
N LEU A 480 33.91 -0.95 1.74
CA LEU A 480 34.27 -2.31 1.32
C LEU A 480 35.79 -2.43 1.10
N LEU A 481 36.43 -1.40 0.53
CA LEU A 481 37.88 -1.41 0.32
C LEU A 481 38.69 -1.33 1.62
N ASP A 482 38.09 -0.81 2.69
CA ASP A 482 38.70 -0.76 4.03
C ASP A 482 38.61 -2.10 4.78
N GLU A 483 37.80 -3.06 4.31
CA GLU A 483 37.68 -4.39 4.93
C GLU A 483 38.97 -5.22 4.72
N PRO A 484 39.58 -5.76 5.79
CA PRO A 484 40.75 -6.61 5.66
C PRO A 484 40.40 -7.93 4.94
N ALA A 485 41.33 -8.40 4.12
CA ALA A 485 41.28 -9.70 3.43
C ALA A 485 40.23 -9.90 2.32
N LEU A 486 39.90 -8.87 1.54
CA LEU A 486 39.11 -9.07 0.33
C LEU A 486 39.85 -9.88 -0.76
N PRO A 487 39.20 -10.87 -1.41
CA PRO A 487 39.75 -11.56 -2.56
C PRO A 487 40.12 -10.59 -3.69
N ARG A 488 41.21 -10.88 -4.43
CA ARG A 488 41.70 -10.03 -5.54
C ARG A 488 40.64 -9.71 -6.59
N GLN A 489 39.77 -10.67 -6.90
CA GLN A 489 38.68 -10.48 -7.85
C GLN A 489 37.64 -9.47 -7.33
N THR A 490 37.28 -9.56 -6.05
CA THR A 490 36.37 -8.61 -5.38
C THR A 490 36.97 -7.22 -5.36
N LEU A 491 38.26 -7.08 -5.01
CA LEU A 491 38.96 -5.79 -5.07
C LEU A 491 38.89 -5.14 -6.45
N ARG A 492 39.11 -5.91 -7.52
CA ARG A 492 39.02 -5.41 -8.90
C ARG A 492 37.61 -4.90 -9.24
N ILE A 493 36.58 -5.65 -8.85
CA ILE A 493 35.17 -5.29 -9.10
C ILE A 493 34.80 -4.03 -8.31
N VAL A 494 35.14 -3.97 -7.02
CA VAL A 494 34.81 -2.84 -6.15
C VAL A 494 35.51 -1.56 -6.61
N ARG A 495 36.79 -1.63 -7.01
CA ARG A 495 37.51 -0.49 -7.61
C ARG A 495 36.83 0.02 -8.88
N ALA A 496 36.48 -0.88 -9.81
CA ALA A 496 35.80 -0.49 -11.03
C ALA A 496 34.44 0.17 -10.76
N ARG A 497 33.69 -0.32 -9.77
CA ARG A 497 32.42 0.29 -9.32
C ARG A 497 32.63 1.65 -8.65
N LEU A 498 33.67 1.80 -7.84
CA LEU A 498 34.03 3.07 -7.21
C LEU A 498 34.38 4.13 -8.27
N ASP A 499 35.19 3.76 -9.26
CA ASP A 499 35.58 4.67 -10.35
C ASP A 499 34.37 5.09 -11.19
N GLU A 500 33.46 4.15 -11.48
CA GLU A 500 32.20 4.41 -12.18
C GLU A 500 31.30 5.37 -11.38
N ALA A 501 31.10 5.12 -10.08
CA ALA A 501 30.30 5.97 -9.21
C ALA A 501 30.90 7.38 -9.08
N ARG A 502 32.23 7.49 -8.88
CA ARG A 502 32.94 8.78 -8.85
C ARG A 502 32.82 9.52 -10.18
N SER A 503 32.91 8.81 -11.31
CA SER A 503 32.71 9.42 -12.63
C SER A 503 31.32 10.03 -12.76
N LEU A 504 30.28 9.32 -12.35
CA LEU A 504 28.90 9.82 -12.43
C LEU A 504 28.66 10.98 -11.46
N VAL A 505 29.20 10.94 -10.24
CA VAL A 505 29.15 12.10 -9.32
C VAL A 505 29.82 13.31 -9.95
N ARG A 506 30.98 13.15 -10.59
CA ARG A 506 31.66 14.24 -11.30
C ARG A 506 30.84 14.79 -12.45
N THR A 507 30.23 13.94 -13.29
CA THR A 507 29.35 14.38 -14.38
C THR A 507 28.16 15.18 -13.84
N ILE A 508 27.54 14.71 -12.76
CA ILE A 508 26.43 15.42 -12.13
C ILE A 508 26.89 16.77 -11.54
N ASP A 509 28.08 16.81 -10.92
CA ASP A 509 28.62 18.01 -10.28
C ASP A 509 29.18 19.02 -11.30
N SER A 510 29.71 18.58 -12.45
CA SER A 510 30.15 19.47 -13.54
C SER A 510 28.98 20.21 -14.16
N ASP A 511 27.86 19.51 -14.35
CA ASP A 511 26.61 20.09 -14.84
C ASP A 511 26.01 21.10 -13.84
N GLY A 512 26.33 20.96 -12.54
CA GLY A 512 25.99 21.92 -11.50
C GLY A 512 26.94 23.13 -11.41
N LYS A 513 28.21 22.97 -11.82
CA LYS A 513 29.28 23.98 -11.67
C LYS A 513 29.43 24.93 -12.85
N GLU A 514 28.92 24.63 -14.04
CA GLU A 514 28.88 25.60 -15.15
C GLU A 514 28.06 26.87 -14.83
N ARG A 515 27.44 26.98 -13.63
CA ARG A 515 26.69 28.14 -13.15
C ARG A 515 26.75 28.37 -11.63
N SER A 516 27.94 28.46 -11.05
CA SER A 516 28.13 29.31 -9.85
C SER A 516 28.75 30.63 -10.27
#